data_AF-A0A1Y3MCL4-F1
#
_entry.id   AF-A0A1Y3MCL4-F1
#
_cell.length_a   1.000
_cell.length_b   1.000
_cell.length_c   1.000
_cell.angle_alpha   90.00
_cell.angle_beta   90.00
_cell.angle_gamma   90.00
#
_symmetry.space_group_name_H-M   'P 1'
#
loop_
_entity.id
_entity.type
_entity.pdbx_description
1 polymer ?
#
loop_
_entity_poly.entity_id
_entity_poly.type
_entity_poly.pdbx_seq_one_letter_code
_entity_poly.pdbx_strand_id
1 'polypeptide(L)'
;MLHSSAAHAVKNRSFEIISQEVLPDFDADAIFVVVNRDDKAKEAFKQLQDTSIWKDLKAVKGKHVYIIHDQPWLDYSALGNKMAMDEAEKMFTK
;
A
#
# COMPACT_ATOMS: atom_id res chain seq x y z
N MET A 1 -29.93 10.65 15.09
CA MET A 1 -29.04 10.89 16.24
C MET A 1 -28.72 9.55 16.87
N LEU A 2 -27.45 9.13 16.76
CA LEU A 2 -26.67 8.47 17.81
C LEU A 2 -25.25 8.37 17.26
N HIS A 3 -24.48 9.44 17.51
CA HIS A 3 -23.03 9.42 17.40
C HIS A 3 -22.54 8.48 18.49
N SER A 4 -22.14 7.26 18.13
CA SER A 4 -21.37 6.43 19.06
C SER A 4 -19.89 6.68 18.79
N SER A 5 -19.37 7.64 19.55
CA SER A 5 -17.95 7.75 19.85
C SER A 5 -17.54 6.50 20.63
N ALA A 6 -17.07 5.49 19.91
CA ALA A 6 -16.27 4.44 20.50
C ALA A 6 -14.82 4.87 20.36
N ALA A 7 -14.25 5.24 21.51
CA ALA A 7 -12.86 5.59 21.72
C ALA A 7 -11.92 4.79 20.80
N HIS A 8 -11.01 5.51 20.13
CA HIS A 8 -9.82 4.95 19.53
C HIS A 8 -8.97 4.33 20.65
N ALA A 9 -9.32 3.11 21.08
CA ALA A 9 -8.37 2.24 21.73
C ALA A 9 -7.22 2.10 20.74
N VAL A 10 -6.05 2.66 21.08
CA VAL A 10 -4.83 2.54 20.29
C VAL A 10 -4.49 1.05 20.23
N LYS A 11 -5.01 0.37 19.21
CA LYS A 11 -4.59 -0.98 18.86
C LYS A 11 -3.21 -0.81 18.26
N ASN A 12 -2.17 -1.20 19.01
CA ASN A 12 -0.79 -1.25 18.55
C ASN A 12 -0.63 -2.37 17.49
N ARG A 13 -1.23 -2.16 16.31
CA ARG A 13 -1.19 -3.09 15.17
C ARG A 13 -0.40 -2.44 14.06
N SER A 14 0.65 -3.13 13.62
CA SER A 14 1.50 -2.69 12.51
C SER A 14 0.85 -2.88 11.13
N PHE A 15 -0.28 -3.60 11.06
CA PHE A 15 -1.05 -3.83 9.83
C PHE A 15 -2.54 -4.04 10.14
N GLU A 16 -3.37 -3.85 9.12
CA GLU A 16 -4.80 -4.15 9.16
C GLU A 16 -5.24 -4.80 7.85
N ILE A 17 -6.17 -5.76 7.95
CA ILE A 17 -6.83 -6.33 6.77
C ILE A 17 -8.01 -5.41 6.46
N ILE A 18 -7.98 -4.80 5.27
CA ILE A 18 -8.98 -3.83 4.83
C ILE A 18 -9.70 -4.33 3.58
N SER A 19 -10.91 -3.81 3.37
CA SER A 19 -11.66 -4.00 2.13
C SER A 19 -11.19 -3.01 1.05
N GLN A 20 -11.45 -3.29 -0.23
CA GLN A 20 -11.05 -2.38 -1.30
C GLN A 20 -11.83 -1.05 -1.26
N GLU A 21 -13.07 -1.08 -0.76
CA GLU A 21 -13.98 0.05 -0.67
C GLU A 21 -13.49 1.17 0.25
N VAL A 22 -12.57 0.87 1.18
CA VAL A 22 -11.99 1.88 2.09
C VAL A 22 -10.70 2.49 1.54
N LEU A 23 -10.16 2.00 0.41
CA LEU A 23 -8.94 2.56 -0.18
C LEU A 23 -9.03 4.08 -0.46
N PRO A 24 -10.17 4.64 -0.91
CA PRO A 24 -10.30 6.08 -1.11
C PRO A 24 -10.16 6.90 0.18
N ASP A 25 -10.49 6.34 1.36
CA ASP A 25 -10.48 7.07 2.63
C ASP A 25 -9.06 7.43 3.10
N PHE A 26 -8.04 6.75 2.57
CA PHE A 26 -6.64 7.01 2.90
C PHE A 26 -6.03 8.21 2.14
N ASP A 27 -6.68 8.70 1.08
CA ASP A 27 -6.22 9.82 0.21
C ASP A 27 -4.71 9.81 -0.12
N ALA A 28 -4.17 8.61 -0.39
CA ALA A 28 -2.73 8.43 -0.54
C ALA A 28 -2.18 9.16 -1.79
N ASP A 29 -1.07 9.88 -1.62
CA ASP A 29 -0.30 10.47 -2.72
C ASP A 29 0.52 9.43 -3.50
N ALA A 30 0.91 8.35 -2.83
CA ALA A 30 1.67 7.24 -3.37
C ALA A 30 1.27 5.91 -2.70
N ILE A 31 1.37 4.81 -3.44
CA ILE A 31 1.10 3.46 -2.94
C ILE A 31 2.33 2.59 -3.20
N PHE A 32 2.85 1.96 -2.16
CA PHE A 32 3.79 0.84 -2.28
C PHE A 32 3.01 -0.47 -2.17
N VAL A 33 3.21 -1.36 -3.12
CA VAL A 33 2.50 -2.65 -3.15
C VAL A 33 3.49 -3.80 -3.29
N VAL A 34 3.39 -4.77 -2.39
CA VAL A 34 4.06 -6.07 -2.52
C VAL A 34 3.06 -7.05 -3.14
N VAL A 35 3.44 -7.66 -4.26
CA VAL A 35 2.67 -8.75 -4.89
C VAL A 35 3.48 -10.03 -4.76
N ASN A 36 2.93 -11.03 -4.08
CA ASN A 36 3.60 -12.32 -3.93
C ASN A 36 3.86 -12.97 -5.30
N ARG A 37 4.88 -13.83 -5.35
CA ARG A 37 5.38 -14.41 -6.61
C ARG A 37 4.45 -15.47 -7.21
N ASP A 38 3.49 -15.97 -6.44
CA ASP A 38 2.55 -16.98 -6.89
C ASP A 38 1.48 -16.40 -7.83
N ASP A 39 0.93 -17.24 -8.70
CA ASP A 39 0.01 -16.78 -9.74
C ASP A 39 -1.34 -16.32 -9.19
N LYS A 40 -1.76 -16.82 -8.01
CA LYS A 40 -3.00 -16.37 -7.38
C LYS A 40 -2.86 -14.92 -6.92
N ALA A 41 -1.73 -14.55 -6.32
CA ALA A 41 -1.47 -13.18 -5.90
C ALA A 41 -1.38 -12.21 -7.08
N LYS A 42 -0.72 -12.61 -8.17
CA LYS A 42 -0.66 -11.80 -9.41
C LYS A 42 -2.04 -11.58 -10.01
N GLU A 43 -2.85 -12.64 -10.10
CA GLU A 43 -4.21 -12.55 -10.63
C GLU A 43 -5.11 -11.69 -9.74
N ALA A 44 -5.02 -11.81 -8.41
CA ALA A 44 -5.75 -10.97 -7.48
C ALA A 44 -5.39 -9.48 -7.64
N PHE A 45 -4.10 -9.16 -7.81
CA PHE A 45 -3.66 -7.79 -8.05
C PHE A 45 -4.18 -7.26 -9.38
N LYS A 46 -4.13 -8.06 -10.45
CA LYS A 46 -4.70 -7.70 -11.76
C LYS A 46 -6.21 -7.41 -11.65
N GLN A 47 -6.95 -8.26 -10.94
CA GLN A 47 -8.39 -8.05 -10.71
C GLN A 47 -8.67 -6.75 -9.93
N LEU A 48 -7.87 -6.45 -8.90
CA LEU A 48 -7.95 -5.16 -8.20
C LEU A 48 -7.72 -4.00 -9.16
N GLN A 49 -6.70 -4.09 -10.01
CA GLN A 49 -6.36 -3.05 -10.99
C GLN A 49 -7.49 -2.79 -12.01
N ASP A 50 -8.34 -3.77 -12.26
CA ASP A 50 -9.48 -3.64 -13.17
C ASP A 50 -10.70 -2.94 -12.55
N THR A 51 -10.77 -2.82 -11.22
CA THR A 51 -11.87 -2.16 -10.51
C THR A 51 -11.92 -0.64 -10.74
N SER A 52 -13.12 -0.06 -10.71
CA SER A 52 -13.28 1.41 -10.73
C SER A 52 -12.65 2.05 -9.50
N ILE A 53 -12.82 1.45 -8.32
CA ILE A 53 -12.26 1.93 -7.05
C ILE A 53 -10.75 2.15 -7.17
N TRP A 54 -10.01 1.13 -7.64
CA TRP A 54 -8.56 1.25 -7.82
C TRP A 54 -8.19 2.30 -8.87
N LYS A 55 -8.82 2.25 -10.05
CA LYS A 55 -8.56 3.20 -11.15
C LYS A 55 -8.82 4.65 -10.74
N ASP A 56 -9.73 4.87 -9.78
CA ASP A 56 -10.11 6.20 -9.32
C ASP A 56 -9.21 6.79 -8.24
N LEU A 57 -8.32 6.01 -7.62
CA LEU A 57 -7.41 6.48 -6.57
C LEU A 57 -6.47 7.57 -7.09
N LYS A 58 -6.22 8.57 -6.23
CA LYS A 58 -5.31 9.69 -6.49
C LYS A 58 -3.91 9.23 -6.92
N ALA A 59 -3.29 8.33 -6.14
CA ALA A 59 -1.98 7.74 -6.48
C ALA A 59 -1.99 6.97 -7.81
N VAL A 60 -3.08 6.27 -8.14
CA VAL A 60 -3.18 5.50 -9.40
C VAL A 60 -3.27 6.44 -10.60
N LYS A 61 -4.12 7.46 -10.53
CA LYS A 61 -4.22 8.52 -11.56
C LYS A 61 -2.91 9.30 -11.70
N GLY A 62 -2.24 9.55 -10.58
CA GLY A 62 -0.93 10.20 -10.52
C GLY A 62 0.24 9.32 -10.97
N LYS A 63 0.00 8.03 -11.29
CA LYS A 63 1.06 7.05 -11.63
C LYS A 63 2.11 6.87 -10.53
N HIS A 64 1.70 7.03 -9.28
CA HIS A 64 2.53 6.84 -8.08
C HIS A 64 2.21 5.52 -7.37
N VAL A 65 2.08 4.44 -8.16
CA VAL A 65 2.01 3.08 -7.64
C VAL A 65 3.33 2.38 -7.91
N TYR A 66 4.01 1.98 -6.84
CA TYR A 66 5.32 1.36 -6.88
C TYR A 66 5.20 -0.09 -6.42
N ILE A 67 5.39 -1.01 -7.36
CA ILE A 67 5.51 -2.44 -7.02
C ILE A 67 6.91 -2.63 -6.41
N ILE A 68 6.95 -3.03 -5.15
CA ILE A 68 8.19 -3.29 -4.41
C ILE A 68 8.36 -4.79 -4.17
N HIS A 69 9.61 -5.22 -4.08
CA HIS A 69 9.96 -6.60 -3.78
C HIS A 69 10.14 -6.84 -2.29
N ASP A 70 10.05 -8.11 -1.89
CA ASP A 70 10.31 -8.57 -0.52
C ASP A 70 11.68 -8.14 0.01
N GLN A 71 12.68 -8.05 -0.85
CA GLN A 71 14.00 -7.50 -0.51
C GLN A 71 14.26 -6.28 -1.41
N PRO A 72 14.72 -5.14 -0.85
CA PRO A 72 15.08 -4.92 0.55
C PRO A 72 13.91 -4.57 1.49
N TRP A 73 12.70 -4.36 0.98
CA TRP A 73 11.62 -3.66 1.71
C TRP A 73 11.04 -4.43 2.90
N LEU A 74 11.17 -5.75 2.95
CA LEU A 74 10.79 -6.59 4.08
C LEU A 74 12.01 -7.21 4.78
N ASP A 75 13.21 -6.69 4.52
CA ASP A 75 14.40 -6.95 5.33
C ASP A 75 14.45 -5.96 6.51
N TYR A 76 14.32 -6.49 7.72
CA TYR A 76 14.33 -5.72 8.96
C TYR A 76 15.75 -5.42 9.48
N SER A 77 16.80 -5.76 8.73
CA SER A 77 18.17 -5.37 9.04
C SER A 77 18.40 -3.87 8.82
N ALA A 78 19.42 -3.30 9.47
CA ALA A 78 19.81 -1.91 9.24
C ALA A 78 20.23 -1.67 7.78
N LEU A 79 20.85 -2.67 7.14
CA LEU A 79 21.23 -2.60 5.74
C LEU A 79 20.01 -2.64 4.81
N GLY A 80 19.05 -3.54 5.07
CA GLY A 80 17.79 -3.63 4.35
C GLY A 80 17.01 -2.32 4.39
N ASN A 81 16.82 -1.75 5.58
CA ASN A 81 16.18 -0.45 5.75
C ASN A 81 16.91 0.66 4.96
N LYS A 82 18.24 0.71 5.01
CA LYS A 82 19.01 1.68 4.21
C LYS A 82 18.75 1.49 2.70
N MET A 83 18.80 0.25 2.21
CA MET A 83 18.58 -0.03 0.79
C MET A 83 17.16 0.34 0.35
N ALA A 84 16.14 0.06 1.17
CA ALA A 84 14.76 0.46 0.89
C ALA A 84 14.60 1.98 0.84
N MET A 85 15.26 2.71 1.75
CA MET A 85 15.28 4.18 1.73
C MET A 85 15.97 4.74 0.48
N ASP A 86 17.14 4.19 0.11
CA ASP A 86 17.87 4.60 -1.11
C ASP A 86 17.07 4.31 -2.39
N GLU A 87 16.24 3.26 -2.40
CA GLU A 87 15.29 2.98 -3.50
C GLU A 87 14.12 3.98 -3.53
N ALA A 88 13.51 4.25 -2.36
CA ALA A 88 12.41 5.20 -2.24
C ALA A 88 12.80 6.60 -2.72
N GLU A 89 13.99 7.08 -2.36
CA GLU A 89 14.53 8.37 -2.81
C GLU A 89 14.53 8.45 -4.35
N LYS A 90 15.06 7.41 -5.02
CA LYS A 90 15.10 7.35 -6.49
C LYS A 90 13.72 7.31 -7.13
N MET A 91 12.74 6.70 -6.46
CA MET A 91 11.35 6.62 -6.95
C MET A 91 10.65 7.97 -6.93
N PHE A 92 10.95 8.82 -5.94
CA PHE A 92 10.30 10.13 -5.75
C PHE A 92 11.02 11.30 -6.45
N THR A 93 12.25 11.11 -6.89
CA THR A 93 13.01 12.14 -7.62
C THR A 93 12.74 12.20 -9.12
N LYS A 94 11.83 11.37 -9.65
CA LYS A 94 11.45 11.34 -11.06
C LYS A 94 10.17 12.13 -11.30
#